data_AF-A0A4Y2NPS9-F1
#
_entry.id   AF-A0A4Y2NPS9-F1
#
_cell.length_a   1.000
_cell.length_b   1.000
_cell.length_c   1.000
_cell.angle_alpha   90.00
_cell.angle_beta   90.00
_cell.angle_gamma   90.00
#
_symmetry.space_group_name_H-M   'P 1'
#
loop_
_entity.id
_entity.type
_entity.pdbx_description
1 polymer ?
#
loop_
_entity_poly.entity_id
_entity_poly.type
_entity_poly.pdbx_seq_one_letter_code
_entity_poly.pdbx_strand_id
1 'polypeptide(L)'
;MLQADARQSAVARELNVHRSAIHTLCNHHQRNQNASRRRGSRRRRITTTAGDRYLLQCARHRRTLGARQLASHLSAAAGRPISRQTVSRRLHEG
;
A
#
# COMPACT_ATOMS: atom_id res chain seq x y z
N MET A 1 19.26 -19.43 15.68
CA MET A 1 20.38 -18.91 14.89
C MET A 1 20.63 -19.88 13.74
N LEU A 2 20.50 -19.46 12.48
CA LEU A 2 20.95 -20.26 11.33
C LEU A 2 22.48 -20.28 11.38
N GLN A 3 22.99 -21.28 12.09
CA GLN A 3 24.39 -21.49 12.38
C GLN A 3 25.16 -21.59 11.07
N ALA A 4 26.30 -20.92 11.05
CA ALA A 4 27.07 -20.50 9.88
C ALA A 4 27.80 -21.64 9.13
N ASP A 5 27.23 -22.85 9.05
CA ASP A 5 27.95 -24.01 8.50
C ASP A 5 27.13 -24.91 7.55
N ALA A 6 25.83 -24.65 7.37
CA ALA A 6 25.08 -25.23 6.27
C ALA A 6 25.31 -24.38 5.02
N ARG A 7 26.05 -24.92 4.03
CA ARG A 7 26.21 -24.30 2.70
C ARG A 7 24.80 -23.99 2.18
N GLN A 8 24.48 -22.72 1.90
CA GLN A 8 23.12 -22.30 1.46
C GLN A 8 22.55 -23.15 0.31
N SER A 9 23.43 -23.76 -0.48
CA SER A 9 23.10 -24.74 -1.53
C SER A 9 22.55 -26.07 -1.01
N ALA A 10 23.06 -26.58 0.12
CA ALA A 10 22.53 -27.79 0.77
C ALA A 10 21.11 -27.55 1.27
N VAL A 11 20.89 -26.42 1.96
CA VAL A 11 19.55 -26.01 2.43
C VAL A 11 18.59 -25.79 1.28
N ALA A 12 19.05 -25.19 0.17
CA ALA A 12 18.25 -25.01 -1.03
C ALA A 12 17.83 -26.36 -1.66
N ARG A 13 18.74 -27.35 -1.69
CA ARG A 13 18.47 -28.70 -2.20
C ARG A 13 17.50 -29.48 -1.31
N GLU A 14 17.70 -29.41 0.00
CA GLU A 14 16.85 -30.08 1.00
C GLU A 14 15.43 -29.51 0.98
N LEU A 15 15.29 -28.19 0.85
CA LEU A 15 14.00 -27.52 0.78
C LEU A 15 13.41 -27.48 -0.64
N ASN A 16 14.10 -28.04 -1.64
CA ASN A 16 13.73 -27.98 -3.07
C ASN A 16 13.35 -26.57 -3.55
N VAL A 17 14.09 -25.56 -3.11
CA VAL A 17 13.90 -24.15 -3.50
C VAL A 17 15.15 -23.59 -4.16
N HIS A 18 14.97 -22.54 -4.95
CA HIS A 18 16.11 -21.89 -5.57
C HIS A 18 17.01 -21.19 -4.55
N ARG A 19 18.34 -21.21 -4.76
CA ARG A 19 19.33 -20.57 -3.88
C ARG A 19 19.04 -19.08 -3.65
N SER A 20 18.46 -18.39 -4.64
CA SER A 20 18.06 -16.97 -4.49
C SER A 20 16.99 -16.78 -3.40
N ALA A 21 16.07 -17.73 -3.21
CA ALA A 21 15.07 -17.66 -2.17
C ALA A 21 15.69 -17.76 -0.77
N ILE A 22 16.66 -18.67 -0.59
CA ILE A 22 17.43 -18.80 0.66
C ILE A 22 18.21 -17.51 0.92
N HIS A 23 18.90 -16.97 -0.09
CA HIS A 23 19.64 -15.73 0.04
C HIS A 23 18.73 -14.54 0.44
N THR A 24 17.57 -14.39 -0.22
CA THR A 24 16.59 -13.36 0.13
C THR A 24 16.06 -13.52 1.55
N LEU A 25 15.79 -14.75 1.99
CA LEU A 25 15.30 -15.04 3.33
C LEU A 25 16.36 -14.74 4.39
N CYS A 26 17.61 -15.18 4.18
CA CYS A 26 18.73 -14.89 5.07
C CYS A 26 18.95 -13.38 5.21
N ASN A 27 18.99 -12.64 4.10
CA ASN A 27 19.18 -11.19 4.12
C ASN A 27 18.00 -10.47 4.78
N HIS A 28 16.76 -10.92 4.56
CA HIS A 28 15.59 -10.36 5.22
C HIS A 28 15.59 -10.63 6.73
N HIS A 29 15.96 -11.84 7.14
CA HIS A 29 16.04 -12.22 8.55
C HIS A 29 17.16 -11.45 9.27
N GLN A 30 18.32 -11.27 8.65
CA GLN A 30 19.39 -10.43 9.22
C GLN A 30 18.95 -8.98 9.41
N ARG A 31 18.24 -8.40 8.44
CA ARG A 31 17.81 -6.99 8.50
C ARG A 31 16.64 -6.74 9.44
N ASN A 32 15.69 -7.67 9.53
CA ASN A 32 14.41 -7.44 10.18
C ASN A 32 14.15 -8.36 11.37
N GLN A 33 15.08 -9.28 11.69
CA GLN A 33 14.90 -10.40 12.64
C GLN A 33 13.61 -11.19 12.43
N ASN A 34 13.08 -11.15 11.21
CA ASN A 34 11.76 -11.69 10.88
C ASN A 34 11.86 -12.54 9.61
N ALA A 35 11.29 -13.73 9.67
CA ALA A 35 11.20 -14.65 8.53
C ALA A 35 9.89 -14.46 7.73
N SER A 36 8.92 -13.71 8.26
CA SER A 36 7.65 -13.50 7.58
C SER A 36 7.78 -12.47 6.45
N ARG A 37 7.06 -12.73 5.35
CA ARG A 37 6.96 -11.80 4.23
C ARG A 37 6.17 -10.58 4.69
N ARG A 38 6.74 -9.38 4.55
CA ARG A 38 5.98 -8.13 4.76
C ARG A 38 4.82 -8.07 3.76
N ARG A 39 3.61 -7.74 4.23
CA ARG A 39 2.52 -7.35 3.33
C ARG A 39 2.96 -6.09 2.58
N GLY A 40 2.76 -6.09 1.26
CA GLY A 40 3.12 -4.94 0.44
C GLY A 40 2.45 -3.68 0.99
N SER A 41 3.23 -2.60 1.15
CA SER A 41 2.66 -1.31 1.51
C SER A 41 1.75 -0.84 0.38
N ARG A 42 0.53 -0.42 0.70
CA ARG A 42 -0.35 0.20 -0.30
C ARG A 42 0.25 1.54 -0.71
N ARG A 43 0.05 1.90 -1.99
CA ARG A 43 0.44 3.22 -2.50
C ARG A 43 -0.11 4.31 -1.59
N ARG A 44 0.75 5.26 -1.21
CA ARG A 44 0.42 6.39 -0.33
C ARG A 44 -0.83 7.11 -0.87
N ARG A 45 -1.84 7.26 -0.02
CA ARG A 45 -3.08 7.97 -0.37
C ARG A 45 -2.79 9.48 -0.44
N ILE A 46 -3.28 10.12 -1.51
CA ILE A 46 -3.22 11.58 -1.67
C ILE A 46 -4.31 12.25 -0.81
N THR A 47 -5.47 11.62 -0.68
CA THR A 47 -6.58 12.09 0.17
C THR A 47 -6.39 11.64 1.61
N THR A 48 -6.90 12.45 2.54
CA THR A 48 -6.93 12.14 3.97
C THR A 48 -8.23 11.42 4.32
N THR A 49 -8.25 10.70 5.44
CA THR A 49 -9.45 10.03 5.94
C THR A 49 -10.63 10.99 6.15
N ALA A 50 -10.36 12.23 6.57
CA ALA A 50 -11.39 13.26 6.68
C ALA A 50 -11.96 13.67 5.31
N GLY A 51 -11.09 13.81 4.30
CA GLY A 51 -11.52 14.07 2.93
C GLY A 51 -12.35 12.94 2.33
N ASP A 52 -11.97 11.68 2.59
CA ASP A 52 -12.73 10.51 2.14
C ASP A 52 -14.14 10.49 2.76
N ARG A 53 -14.27 10.81 4.06
CA ARG A 53 -15.58 10.95 4.74
C ARG A 53 -16.44 12.08 4.16
N TYR A 54 -15.82 13.24 3.90
CA TYR A 54 -16.50 14.36 3.26
C TYR A 54 -17.06 13.98 1.88
N LEU A 55 -16.29 13.24 1.07
CA LEU A 55 -16.75 12.76 -0.24
C LEU A 55 -17.98 11.86 -0.11
N LEU A 56 -17.95 10.92 0.83
CA LEU A 56 -19.07 10.00 1.04
C LEU A 56 -20.34 10.73 1.52
N GLN A 57 -20.18 11.71 2.40
CA GLN A 57 -21.27 12.60 2.83
C GLN A 57 -21.84 13.39 1.64
N CYS A 58 -20.99 13.99 0.81
CA CYS A 58 -21.42 14.72 -0.38
C CYS A 58 -22.13 13.82 -1.38
N ALA A 59 -21.63 12.60 -1.61
CA ALA A 59 -22.29 11.64 -2.50
C ALA A 59 -23.70 11.25 -2.01
N ARG A 60 -23.89 11.16 -0.69
CA ARG A 60 -25.18 10.85 -0.07
C ARG A 60 -26.17 12.02 -0.16
N HIS A 61 -25.74 13.23 0.21
CA HIS A 61 -26.64 14.37 0.39
C HIS A 61 -26.71 15.34 -0.81
N ARG A 62 -25.68 15.36 -1.66
CA ARG A 62 -25.54 16.31 -2.77
C ARG A 62 -25.25 15.55 -4.07
N ARG A 63 -26.21 14.72 -4.48
CA ARG A 63 -26.13 13.86 -5.68
C ARG A 63 -25.83 14.61 -6.99
N THR A 64 -26.08 15.91 -7.03
CA THR A 64 -25.81 16.77 -8.20
C THR A 64 -24.35 17.24 -8.29
N LEU A 65 -23.55 17.12 -7.22
CA LEU A 65 -22.15 17.54 -7.24
C LEU A 65 -21.28 16.53 -8.00
N GLY A 66 -20.68 17.00 -9.09
CA GLY A 66 -19.78 16.19 -9.89
C GLY A 66 -18.39 16.02 -9.24
N ALA A 67 -17.70 14.95 -9.61
CA ALA A 67 -16.34 14.66 -9.12
C ALA A 67 -15.33 15.81 -9.36
N ARG A 68 -15.54 16.65 -10.38
CA ARG A 68 -14.70 17.84 -10.64
C ARG A 68 -14.91 18.93 -9.59
N GLN A 69 -16.17 19.21 -9.23
CA GLN A 69 -16.49 20.21 -8.20
C GLN A 69 -15.99 19.75 -6.82
N LEU A 70 -16.20 18.47 -6.51
CA LEU A 70 -15.68 17.87 -5.27
C LEU A 70 -14.15 17.89 -5.21
N ALA A 71 -13.48 17.67 -6.34
CA ALA A 71 -12.02 17.79 -6.43
C ALA A 71 -11.54 19.23 -6.17
N SER A 72 -12.25 20.24 -6.68
CA SER A 72 -11.94 21.65 -6.40
C SER A 72 -12.10 21.98 -4.90
N HIS A 73 -13.21 21.58 -4.28
CA HIS A 73 -13.44 21.81 -2.84
C HIS A 73 -12.37 21.14 -1.97
N LEU A 74 -12.06 19.87 -2.27
CA LEU A 74 -11.02 19.14 -1.56
C LEU A 74 -9.63 19.74 -1.77
N SER A 75 -9.32 20.21 -2.98
CA SER A 75 -8.03 20.83 -3.27
C SER A 75 -7.84 22.12 -2.47
N ALA A 76 -8.90 22.95 -2.41
CA ALA A 76 -8.91 24.19 -1.64
C ALA A 76 -8.74 23.91 -0.15
N ALA A 77 -9.48 22.93 0.40
CA ALA A 77 -9.38 22.57 1.82
C ALA A 77 -8.04 21.91 2.19
N ALA A 78 -7.45 21.12 1.29
CA ALA A 78 -6.22 20.38 1.54
C ALA A 78 -4.93 21.17 1.21
N GLY A 79 -5.06 22.35 0.60
CA GLY A 79 -3.92 23.17 0.15
C GLY A 79 -3.05 22.50 -0.91
N ARG A 80 -3.58 21.50 -1.64
CA ARG A 80 -2.84 20.75 -2.65
C ARG A 80 -3.76 20.32 -3.79
N PRO A 81 -3.27 20.18 -5.03
CA PRO A 81 -4.09 19.75 -6.15
C PRO A 81 -4.53 18.29 -5.98
N ILE A 82 -5.85 18.06 -6.06
CA ILE A 82 -6.47 16.73 -6.07
C ILE A 82 -7.20 16.57 -7.39
N SER A 83 -6.92 15.49 -8.11
CA SER A 83 -7.51 15.25 -9.43
C SER A 83 -8.93 14.69 -9.34
N ARG A 84 -9.75 14.97 -10.38
CA ARG A 84 -11.07 14.33 -10.57
C ARG A 84 -10.98 12.80 -10.50
N GLN A 85 -9.95 12.20 -11.08
CA GLN A 85 -9.74 10.75 -11.07
C GLN A 85 -9.54 10.21 -9.65
N THR A 86 -8.83 10.96 -8.79
CA THR A 86 -8.63 10.60 -7.39
C THR A 86 -9.97 10.57 -6.65
N VAL A 87 -10.79 11.62 -6.83
CA VAL A 87 -12.13 11.70 -6.23
C VAL A 87 -13.04 10.60 -6.76
N SER A 88 -13.08 10.38 -8.07
CA SER A 88 -13.91 9.32 -8.69
C SER A 88 -13.57 7.95 -8.11
N ARG A 89 -12.28 7.62 -7.98
CA ARG A 89 -11.84 6.36 -7.39
C ARG A 89 -12.31 6.22 -5.94
N ARG A 90 -12.28 7.31 -5.15
CA ARG A 90 -12.76 7.30 -3.76
C ARG A 90 -14.26 7.11 -3.64
N LEU A 91 -15.04 7.63 -4.60
CA LEU A 91 -16.49 7.45 -4.64
C LEU A 91 -16.89 6.01 -5.00
N HIS A 92 -16.03 5.26 -5.71
CA HIS A 92 -16.26 3.86 -6.05
C HIS A 92 -15.61 2.85 -5.08
N GLU A 93 -14.64 3.28 -4.26
CA GLU A 93 -13.98 2.45 -3.25
C GLU A 93 -14.80 2.30 -1.95
N GLY A 94 -15.86 3.10 -1.79
CA GLY A 94 -16.68 3.19 -0.57
C GLY A 94 -17.94 2.36 -0.58
#